data_AF-A0A8T5NFS4-F1
#
_entry.id   AF-A0A8T5NFS4-F1
#
_cell.length_a   1.000
_cell.length_b   1.000
_cell.length_c   1.000
_cell.angle_alpha   90.00
_cell.angle_beta   90.00
_cell.angle_gamma   90.00
#
_symmetry.space_group_name_H-M   'P 1'
#
loop_
_entity.id
_entity.type
_entity.pdbx_description
1 polymer ?
#
loop_
_entity_poly.entity_id
_entity_poly.type
_entity_poly.pdbx_seq_one_letter_code
_entity_poly.pdbx_strand_id
1 'polypeptide(L)'
;MIDGNEFGGNIIIANLVLIIVSLSVVLGAGVMFWFSGFGLVDSMFEVSSAFGTVGLSTGIATLALAAHLKLALIVLMIMGRVEAIPFFVALSGLRLKKGDRAAPTPVEETAQVVEPIPSDSFKTEPEISNDEFKIS
;
A
#
# COMPACT_ATOMS: atom_id res chain seq x y z
N MET A 1 -8.55 22.77 3.30
CA MET A 1 -8.21 21.94 4.46
C MET A 1 -7.66 20.64 3.91
N ILE A 2 -6.34 20.47 3.95
CA ILE A 2 -5.65 19.26 3.49
C ILE A 2 -5.95 18.20 4.54
N ASP A 3 -6.61 17.13 4.10
CA ASP A 3 -7.02 15.99 4.91
C ASP A 3 -5.83 15.46 5.71
N GLY A 4 -5.97 15.39 7.03
CA GLY A 4 -4.96 14.90 7.99
C GLY A 4 -4.81 13.39 7.93
N ASN A 5 -4.84 12.83 6.72
CA ASN A 5 -4.81 11.40 6.48
C ASN A 5 -3.38 10.89 6.57
N GLU A 6 -3.24 9.76 7.24
CA GLU A 6 -2.00 9.10 7.57
C GLU A 6 -1.28 8.67 6.28
N PHE A 7 -0.39 9.53 5.77
CA PHE A 7 0.58 9.12 4.77
C PHE A 7 1.40 8.01 5.40
N GLY A 8 1.05 6.76 5.09
CA GLY A 8 1.78 5.59 5.59
C GLY A 8 3.26 5.80 5.31
N GLY A 9 4.09 5.83 6.37
CA GLY A 9 5.49 6.27 6.29
C GLY A 9 6.29 5.56 5.19
N ASN A 10 5.89 4.34 4.84
CA ASN A 10 6.45 3.54 3.75
C ASN A 10 6.32 4.20 2.37
N ILE A 11 5.24 4.94 2.09
CA ILE A 11 5.05 5.65 0.80
C ILE A 11 6.02 6.82 0.70
N ILE A 12 6.21 7.55 1.80
CA ILE A 12 7.14 8.68 1.88
C ILE A 12 8.57 8.17 1.65
N ILE A 13 8.93 7.08 2.33
CA ILE A 13 10.26 6.46 2.21
C ILE A 13 10.47 5.94 0.78
N ALA A 14 9.48 5.24 0.19
CA ALA A 14 9.60 4.71 -1.17
C ALA A 14 9.82 5.82 -2.22
N ASN A 15 9.05 6.91 -2.14
CA ASN A 15 9.22 8.05 -3.05
C ASN A 15 10.56 8.76 -2.85
N LEU A 16 11.02 8.90 -1.60
CA LEU A 16 12.31 9.51 -1.30
C LEU A 16 13.46 8.66 -1.84
N VAL A 17 13.40 7.34 -1.66
CA VAL A 17 14.38 6.40 -2.23
C VAL A 17 14.39 6.50 -3.76
N LEU A 18 13.22 6.58 -4.39
CA LEU A 18 13.08 6.71 -5.84
C LEU A 18 13.73 7.99 -6.39
N ILE A 19 13.52 9.13 -5.71
CA ILE A 19 14.16 10.41 -6.08
C ILE A 19 15.68 10.32 -5.94
N ILE A 20 16.18 9.70 -4.87
CA ILE A 20 17.64 9.58 -4.64
C ILE A 20 18.27 8.63 -5.66
N VAL A 21 17.64 7.49 -5.95
CA VAL A 21 18.13 6.52 -6.93
C VAL A 21 18.15 7.13 -8.33
N SER A 22 17.05 7.77 -8.75
CA SER A 22 16.99 8.44 -10.06
C SER A 22 18.05 9.53 -10.21
N LEU A 23 18.23 10.38 -9.19
CA LEU A 23 19.29 11.39 -9.20
C LEU A 23 20.68 10.76 -9.32
N SER A 24 20.93 9.67 -8.58
CA SER A 24 22.21 8.95 -8.63
C SER A 24 22.49 8.37 -10.02
N VAL A 25 21.46 7.82 -10.68
CA VAL A 25 21.55 7.29 -12.04
C VAL A 25 21.85 8.39 -13.06
N VAL A 26 21.16 9.53 -12.98
CA VAL A 26 21.39 10.69 -13.87
C VAL A 26 22.80 11.25 -13.69
N LEU A 27 23.24 11.43 -12.43
CA LEU A 27 24.60 11.91 -12.16
C LEU A 27 25.67 10.93 -12.65
N GLY A 28 25.49 9.62 -12.39
CA GLY A 28 26.41 8.58 -12.83
C GLY A 28 26.54 8.51 -14.36
N ALA A 29 25.41 8.55 -15.07
CA ALA A 29 25.40 8.56 -16.53
C ALA A 29 26.00 9.86 -17.10
N GLY A 30 25.73 11.02 -16.50
CA GLY A 30 26.31 12.28 -16.97
C GLY A 30 27.82 12.36 -16.73
N VAL A 31 28.33 11.79 -15.64
CA VAL A 31 29.78 11.65 -15.39
C VAL A 31 30.42 10.71 -16.41
N MET A 32 29.77 9.59 -16.74
CA MET A 32 30.23 8.68 -17.79
C MET A 32 30.36 9.39 -19.15
N PHE A 33 29.40 10.25 -19.51
CA PHE A 33 29.46 11.05 -20.75
C PHE A 33 30.56 12.11 -20.71
N TRP A 34 30.78 12.75 -19.55
CA TRP A 34 31.88 13.69 -19.37
C TRP A 34 33.24 13.02 -19.57
N PHE A 35 33.46 11.83 -19.00
CA PHE A 35 34.69 11.06 -19.22
C PHE A 35 34.90 10.65 -20.69
N SER A 36 33.82 10.57 -21.48
CA SER A 36 33.91 10.31 -22.92
C SER A 36 34.31 11.54 -23.75
N GLY A 37 34.61 12.68 -23.11
CA GLY A 37 35.11 13.89 -23.75
C GLY A 37 34.05 14.94 -24.11
N PHE A 38 32.79 14.73 -23.71
CA PHE A 38 31.71 15.70 -23.92
C PHE A 38 31.71 16.79 -22.84
N GLY A 39 31.17 17.96 -23.16
CA GLY A 39 30.98 19.05 -22.20
C GLY A 39 30.07 18.63 -21.05
N LEU A 40 30.36 19.08 -19.83
CA LEU A 40 29.60 18.70 -18.63
C LEU A 40 28.12 19.13 -18.73
N VAL A 41 27.88 20.38 -19.17
CA VAL A 41 26.52 20.93 -19.30
C VAL A 41 25.73 20.16 -20.36
N ASP A 42 26.33 19.92 -21.52
CA ASP A 42 25.69 19.18 -22.62
C ASP A 42 25.39 17.73 -22.21
N SER A 43 26.34 17.08 -21.53
CA SER A 43 26.16 15.71 -21.02
C SER A 43 25.02 15.62 -20.00
N MET A 44 24.95 16.55 -19.04
CA MET A 44 23.88 16.58 -18.05
C MET A 44 22.53 16.90 -18.67
N PHE A 45 22.47 17.79 -19.66
CA PHE A 45 21.24 18.07 -20.39
C PHE A 45 20.77 16.86 -21.20
N GLU A 46 21.69 16.17 -21.88
CA GLU A 46 21.36 14.99 -22.68
C GLU A 46 20.82 13.85 -21.82
N VAL A 47 21.51 13.56 -20.71
CA VAL A 47 21.15 12.49 -19.77
C VAL A 47 19.86 12.83 -19.04
N SER A 48 19.66 14.07 -18.59
CA SER A 48 18.40 14.48 -17.94
C SER A 48 17.22 14.49 -18.92
N SER A 49 17.41 14.92 -20.17
CA SER A 49 16.39 14.87 -21.22
C SER A 49 16.01 13.44 -21.60
N ALA A 50 16.99 12.54 -21.72
CA ALA A 50 16.75 11.12 -21.96
C ALA A 50 16.05 10.45 -20.78
N PHE A 51 16.48 10.71 -19.54
CA PHE A 51 15.81 10.21 -18.33
C PHE A 51 14.38 10.73 -18.21
N GLY A 52 14.13 12.02 -18.47
CA GLY A 52 12.78 12.58 -18.50
C GLY A 52 11.96 12.20 -19.74
N THR A 53 12.56 11.51 -20.72
CA THR A 53 11.99 11.25 -22.06
C THR A 53 11.43 12.50 -22.74
N VAL A 54 12.12 13.64 -22.56
CA VAL A 54 11.75 14.94 -23.15
C VAL A 54 12.06 14.96 -24.65
N GLY A 55 13.08 14.20 -25.08
CA GLY A 55 13.43 14.06 -26.49
C GLY A 55 14.22 15.25 -27.07
N LEU A 56 14.69 16.16 -26.21
CA LEU A 56 15.60 17.23 -26.60
C LEU A 56 17.04 16.74 -26.56
N SER A 57 17.87 17.22 -27.48
CA SER A 57 19.29 16.87 -27.57
C SER A 57 20.14 18.12 -27.78
N THR A 58 21.31 18.16 -27.15
CA THR A 58 22.36 19.16 -27.39
C THR A 58 23.18 18.87 -28.65
N GLY A 59 22.92 17.75 -29.32
CA GLY A 59 23.68 17.28 -30.48
C GLY A 59 24.63 16.13 -30.18
N ILE A 60 24.71 15.67 -28.92
CA ILE A 60 25.51 14.50 -28.52
C ILE A 60 24.85 13.20 -28.98
N ALA A 61 23.52 13.09 -28.95
CA ALA A 61 22.79 11.89 -29.35
C ALA A 61 22.73 11.70 -30.87
N THR A 62 23.90 11.58 -31.50
CA THR A 62 24.05 11.28 -32.93
C THR A 62 24.16 9.78 -33.19
N LEU A 63 23.90 9.36 -34.44
CA LEU A 63 23.98 7.96 -34.85
C LEU A 63 25.43 7.41 -34.80
N ALA A 64 26.42 8.30 -34.88
CA ALA A 64 27.84 8.00 -34.77
C ALA A 64 28.35 7.87 -33.31
N LEU A 65 27.47 8.00 -32.31
CA LEU A 65 27.86 7.92 -30.90
C LEU A 65 28.33 6.50 -30.55
N ALA A 66 29.35 6.42 -29.70
CA ALA A 66 29.91 5.14 -29.29
C ALA A 66 28.83 4.21 -28.69
N ALA A 67 28.89 2.92 -29.05
CA ALA A 67 27.82 1.96 -28.75
C ALA A 67 27.44 1.91 -27.25
N HIS A 68 28.42 2.08 -26.36
CA HIS A 68 28.23 2.09 -24.91
C HIS A 68 27.40 3.30 -24.42
N LEU A 69 27.63 4.50 -24.97
CA LEU A 69 26.85 5.70 -24.65
C LEU A 69 25.44 5.62 -25.23
N LYS A 70 25.31 5.10 -26.44
CA LYS A 70 24.00 4.92 -27.09
C LYS A 70 23.12 3.95 -26.32
N LEU A 71 23.69 2.83 -25.88
CA LEU A 71 22.99 1.87 -25.02
C LEU A 71 22.58 2.51 -23.69
N ALA A 72 23.47 3.29 -23.07
CA ALA A 72 23.16 4.01 -21.85
C ALA A 72 21.94 4.94 -22.02
N LEU A 73 21.84 5.71 -23.11
CA LEU A 73 20.68 6.57 -23.38
C LEU A 73 19.38 5.79 -23.58
N ILE A 74 19.43 4.65 -24.29
CA ILE A 74 18.26 3.79 -24.50
C ILE A 74 17.76 3.26 -23.15
N VAL A 75 18.68 2.75 -22.32
CA VAL A 75 18.35 2.26 -20.97
C VAL A 75 17.77 3.39 -20.13
N LEU A 76 18.33 4.60 -20.22
CA LEU A 76 17.87 5.76 -19.46
C LEU A 76 16.45 6.18 -19.84
N MET A 77 16.10 6.15 -21.13
CA MET A 77 14.74 6.43 -21.61
C MET A 77 13.73 5.37 -21.15
N ILE A 78 14.12 4.10 -21.11
CA ILE A 78 13.28 3.02 -20.59
C ILE A 78 13.09 3.21 -19.08
N MET A 79 14.18 3.44 -18.34
CA MET A 79 14.15 3.64 -16.89
C MET A 79 13.25 4.83 -16.52
N GLY A 80 13.43 5.96 -17.19
CA GLY A 80 12.61 7.15 -17.01
C GLY A 80 11.11 6.91 -17.15
N ARG A 81 10.71 6.02 -18.08
CA ARG A 81 9.30 5.62 -18.24
C ARG A 81 8.83 4.66 -17.14
N VAL A 82 9.70 3.81 -16.59
CA VAL A 82 9.36 2.88 -15.49
C VAL A 82 9.05 3.64 -14.20
N GLU A 83 9.76 4.74 -13.92
CA GLU A 83 9.55 5.57 -12.73
C GLU A 83 8.17 6.26 -12.68
N ALA A 84 7.46 6.36 -13.81
CA ALA A 84 6.11 6.90 -13.86
C ALA A 84 5.07 6.01 -13.16
N ILE A 85 5.31 4.69 -13.07
CA ILE A 85 4.41 3.71 -12.46
C ILE A 85 4.30 3.92 -10.94
N PRO A 86 5.39 3.91 -10.15
CA PRO A 86 5.33 4.17 -8.71
C PRO A 86 4.78 5.55 -8.38
N PHE A 87 5.07 6.58 -9.20
CA PHE A 87 4.43 7.89 -9.06
C PHE A 87 2.90 7.80 -9.21
N PHE A 88 2.42 7.09 -10.24
CA PHE A 88 0.98 6.92 -10.48
C PHE A 88 0.31 6.05 -9.40
N VAL A 89 1.00 5.05 -8.86
CA VAL A 89 0.54 4.22 -7.73
C VAL A 89 0.43 5.06 -6.47
N ALA A 90 1.44 5.88 -6.15
CA ALA A 90 1.37 6.81 -5.03
C ALA A 90 0.21 7.82 -5.18
N LEU A 91 -0.03 8.31 -6.41
CA LEU A 91 -1.12 9.23 -6.71
C LEU A 91 -2.50 8.57 -6.66
N SER A 92 -2.62 7.31 -7.12
CA SER A 92 -3.89 6.55 -7.18
C SER A 92 -4.23 5.82 -5.87
N GLY A 93 -3.25 5.62 -4.97
CA GLY A 93 -3.44 5.14 -3.60
C GLY A 93 -4.41 6.00 -2.77
N LEU A 94 -4.75 7.21 -3.23
CA LEU A 94 -5.82 8.07 -2.70
C LEU A 94 -7.25 7.54 -2.92
N ARG A 95 -7.44 6.33 -3.48
CA ARG A 95 -8.78 5.80 -3.83
C ARG A 95 -9.03 4.34 -3.44
N LEU A 96 -8.82 3.93 -2.19
CA LEU A 96 -9.58 2.80 -1.62
C LEU A 96 -9.90 3.01 -0.12
N LYS A 97 -10.90 3.84 0.17
CA LYS A 97 -11.79 3.59 1.31
C LYS A 97 -13.23 3.62 0.82
N LYS A 98 -13.68 2.49 0.31
CA LYS A 98 -15.11 2.21 0.10
C LYS A 98 -15.49 1.03 0.98
N GLY A 99 -16.22 1.36 2.04
CA GLY A 99 -17.07 0.41 2.75
C GLY A 99 -16.76 0.26 4.23
N ASP A 100 -17.15 1.26 5.02
CA ASP A 100 -17.74 0.94 6.32
C ASP A 100 -18.98 0.07 6.04
N ARG A 101 -18.82 -1.25 6.19
CA ARG A 101 -19.93 -2.13 6.51
C ARG A 101 -19.66 -2.70 7.88
N ALA A 102 -20.19 -1.99 8.88
CA ALA A 102 -20.54 -2.59 10.14
C ALA A 102 -21.43 -3.81 9.85
N ALA A 103 -20.93 -5.01 10.16
CA ALA A 103 -21.81 -6.09 10.55
C ALA A 103 -21.96 -6.00 12.07
N PRO A 104 -23.19 -6.03 12.60
CA PRO A 104 -23.49 -5.80 14.00
C PRO A 104 -22.78 -6.82 14.90
N THR A 105 -22.32 -6.36 16.05
CA THR A 105 -21.89 -7.15 17.19
C THR A 105 -22.95 -8.22 17.51
N PRO A 106 -22.58 -9.52 17.66
CA PRO A 106 -23.41 -10.44 18.40
C PRO A 106 -23.55 -9.87 19.80
N VAL A 107 -24.76 -9.40 20.14
CA VAL A 107 -25.11 -8.94 21.48
C VAL A 107 -25.18 -10.19 22.34
N GLU A 108 -24.03 -10.63 22.85
CA GLU A 108 -23.93 -11.61 23.92
C GLU A 108 -24.06 -10.87 25.25
N GLU A 109 -25.27 -10.45 25.60
CA GLU A 109 -25.61 -10.19 27.00
C GLU A 109 -27.12 -10.36 27.25
N THR A 110 -27.43 -11.43 28.00
CA THR A 110 -28.61 -11.60 28.89
C THR A 110 -30.01 -11.69 28.28
N ALA A 111 -30.59 -12.91 28.26
CA ALA A 111 -31.99 -13.13 28.64
C ALA A 111 -32.42 -14.62 28.69
N GLN A 112 -31.66 -15.55 29.29
CA GLN A 112 -32.22 -16.83 29.80
C GLN A 112 -31.45 -17.35 31.02
N VAL A 113 -31.42 -16.55 32.10
CA VAL A 113 -31.27 -17.07 33.47
C VAL A 113 -32.32 -16.33 34.30
N VAL A 114 -33.54 -16.85 34.26
CA VAL A 114 -34.62 -16.44 35.18
C VAL A 114 -34.88 -17.64 36.08
N GLU A 115 -34.30 -17.62 37.27
CA GLU A 115 -34.87 -18.28 38.45
C GLU A 115 -35.22 -17.16 39.46
N PRO A 116 -36.22 -17.28 40.36
CA PRO A 116 -37.17 -18.38 40.63
C PRO A 116 -38.65 -17.92 40.59
N ILE A 117 -39.61 -18.85 40.51
CA ILE A 117 -40.99 -18.62 40.99
C ILE A 117 -41.26 -19.57 42.16
N PRO A 118 -41.20 -19.10 43.41
CA PRO A 118 -41.67 -19.84 44.57
C PRO A 118 -43.01 -19.26 45.04
N SER A 119 -44.09 -20.02 44.85
CA SER A 119 -45.28 -20.02 45.71
C SER A 119 -46.43 -20.70 44.96
N ASP A 120 -47.00 -21.73 45.56
CA ASP A 120 -48.43 -22.04 45.44
C ASP A 120 -48.96 -22.61 44.12
N SER A 121 -48.11 -23.15 43.24
CA SER A 121 -48.52 -24.17 42.25
C SER A 121 -48.70 -25.52 42.97
N PHE A 122 -49.72 -25.72 43.79
CA PHE A 122 -51.14 -25.91 43.48
C PHE A 122 -51.48 -27.37 43.80
N LYS A 123 -52.04 -27.52 45.01
CA LYS A 123 -52.89 -28.62 45.50
C LYS A 123 -52.28 -30.01 45.60
N THR A 124 -51.98 -30.33 46.85
CA THR A 124 -52.44 -31.54 47.53
C THR A 124 -53.76 -32.06 46.96
N GLU A 125 -53.72 -33.22 46.31
CA GLU A 125 -54.83 -34.18 46.30
C GLU A 125 -54.31 -35.53 46.85
N PRO A 126 -55.02 -36.16 47.79
CA PRO A 126 -54.57 -37.37 48.46
C PRO A 126 -54.97 -38.58 47.63
N GLU A 127 -53.99 -39.33 47.10
CA GLU A 127 -54.26 -40.66 46.55
C GLU A 127 -53.78 -41.73 47.53
N ILE A 128 -54.76 -42.29 48.21
CA ILE A 128 -54.64 -43.38 49.18
C ILE A 128 -54.33 -44.65 48.39
N SER A 129 -53.18 -45.28 48.62
CA SER A 129 -53.01 -46.70 48.32
C SER A 129 -52.29 -47.37 49.48
N ASN A 130 -53.08 -48.21 50.15
CA ASN A 130 -52.69 -49.06 51.26
C ASN A 130 -51.71 -50.11 50.77
N ASP A 131 -50.51 -50.14 51.33
CA ASP A 131 -49.70 -51.34 51.48
C ASP A 131 -48.61 -51.08 52.54
N GLU A 132 -48.34 -52.07 53.38
CA GLU A 132 -47.33 -52.10 54.46
C GLU A 132 -47.71 -51.31 55.74
N PHE A 133 -48.68 -51.75 56.54
CA PHE A 133 -48.66 -53.02 57.29
C PHE A 133 -47.32 -53.29 58.00
N LYS A 134 -47.07 -52.51 59.06
CA LYS A 134 -46.78 -52.97 60.43
C LYS A 134 -46.27 -54.42 60.56
N ILE A 135 -44.95 -54.61 60.68
CA ILE A 135 -44.31 -55.62 61.53
C ILE A 135 -42.85 -55.24 61.83
N SER A 136 -42.60 -54.65 63.01
CA SER A 136 -41.69 -55.16 64.06
C SER A 136 -41.35 -54.08 65.07
#